data_AF-A0A0D6KHQ2-F1
#
_entry.id   AF-A0A0D6KHQ2-F1
#
_cell.length_a   1.000
_cell.length_b   1.000
_cell.length_c   1.000
_cell.angle_alpha   90.00
_cell.angle_beta   90.00
_cell.angle_gamma   90.00
#
_symmetry.space_group_name_H-M   'P 1'
#
loop_
_entity.id
_entity.type
_entity.pdbx_description
1 polymer ?
#
loop_
_entity_poly.entity_id
_entity_poly.type
_entity_poly.pdbx_seq_one_letter_code
_entity_poly.pdbx_strand_id
1 'polypeptide(L)'
;MVELNIYLSIPMEIIFSLLLNLLIIYYCIVAFIELTKYVYCEWQAFISKFAKQPQGRMSHSYRTDPRNRYLQGDLLILVKGDVATAKRLLAQQRRKNPGKSDNWYLEKVIYDLERDRRR
;
A
#
# COMPACT_ATOMS: atom_id res chain seq x y z
N MET A 1 23.73 -5.18 65.60
CA MET A 1 22.54 -5.85 65.01
C MET A 1 21.64 -4.89 64.22
N VAL A 2 21.49 -3.61 64.62
CA VAL A 2 20.66 -2.63 63.89
C VAL A 2 21.26 -2.21 62.55
N GLU A 3 22.58 -1.97 62.46
CA GLU A 3 23.23 -1.54 61.21
C GLU A 3 23.20 -2.59 60.10
N LEU A 4 23.26 -3.88 60.45
CA LEU A 4 23.16 -4.97 59.49
C LEU A 4 21.77 -5.06 58.84
N ASN A 5 20.73 -4.69 59.59
CA ASN A 5 19.35 -4.71 59.12
C ASN A 5 19.07 -3.55 58.15
N ILE A 6 19.68 -2.39 58.41
CA ILE A 6 19.61 -1.20 57.53
C ILE A 6 20.30 -1.48 56.19
N TYR A 7 21.50 -2.07 56.21
CA TYR A 7 22.24 -2.44 55.00
C TYR A 7 21.54 -3.49 54.14
N LEU A 8 20.69 -4.34 54.74
CA LEU A 8 19.93 -5.35 54.01
C LEU A 8 18.59 -4.79 53.48
N SER A 9 17.99 -3.81 54.15
CA SER A 9 16.69 -3.21 53.74
C SER A 9 16.81 -2.26 52.56
N ILE A 10 17.81 -1.37 52.57
CA ILE A 10 18.02 -0.35 51.53
C ILE A 10 18.18 -0.95 50.11
N PRO A 11 19.00 -2.00 49.87
CA PRO A 11 19.14 -2.56 48.53
C PRO A 11 17.85 -3.24 48.04
N MET A 12 17.03 -3.80 48.94
CA MET A 12 15.78 -4.47 48.56
C MET A 12 14.72 -3.47 48.07
N GLU A 13 14.64 -2.29 48.68
CA GLU A 13 13.76 -1.20 48.24
C GLU A 13 14.16 -0.64 46.87
N ILE A 14 15.46 -0.51 46.63
CA ILE A 14 16.00 -0.07 45.32
C ILE A 14 15.70 -1.11 44.25
N ILE A 15 15.95 -2.39 44.52
CA ILE A 15 15.64 -3.49 43.60
C ILE A 15 14.14 -3.51 43.30
N PHE A 16 13.29 -3.40 44.31
CA PHE A 16 11.83 -3.34 44.13
C PHE A 16 11.40 -2.16 43.25
N SER A 17 11.97 -0.97 43.48
CA SER A 17 11.68 0.23 42.68
C SER A 17 12.11 0.07 41.22
N LEU A 18 13.27 -0.56 40.97
CA LEU A 18 13.75 -0.86 39.61
C LEU A 18 12.85 -1.88 38.91
N LEU A 19 12.43 -2.93 39.61
CA LEU A 19 11.51 -3.93 39.06
C LEU A 19 10.16 -3.33 38.69
N LEU A 20 9.61 -2.45 39.54
CA LEU A 20 8.38 -1.73 39.23
C LEU A 20 8.54 -0.81 38.02
N ASN A 21 9.66 -0.10 37.90
CA ASN A 21 9.94 0.78 36.77
C ASN A 21 10.03 0.00 35.45
N LEU A 22 10.74 -1.13 35.44
CA LEU A 22 10.85 -2.02 34.28
C LEU A 22 9.48 -2.59 33.89
N LEU A 23 8.66 -2.95 34.87
CA LEU A 23 7.30 -3.44 34.65
C LEU A 23 6.43 -2.36 34.00
N ILE A 24 6.50 -1.11 34.47
CA ILE A 24 5.77 0.02 33.87
C ILE A 24 6.20 0.22 32.41
N ILE A 25 7.51 0.24 32.14
CA ILE A 25 8.05 0.40 30.78
C ILE A 25 7.56 -0.74 29.87
N TYR A 26 7.57 -1.98 30.36
CA TYR A 26 7.06 -3.13 29.60
C TYR A 26 5.58 -2.93 29.21
N TYR A 27 4.72 -2.55 30.15
CA TYR A 27 3.31 -2.28 29.84
C TYR A 27 3.11 -1.10 28.89
N CYS A 28 3.93 -0.04 29.00
CA CYS A 28 3.90 1.08 28.06
C CYS A 28 4.26 0.65 26.63
N ILE A 29 5.28 -0.20 26.46
CA ILE A 29 5.69 -0.71 25.15
C ILE A 29 4.58 -1.58 24.55
N VAL A 30 3.99 -2.49 25.34
CA VAL A 30 2.88 -3.34 24.89
C VAL A 30 1.67 -2.49 24.47
N ALA A 31 1.31 -1.48 25.27
CA ALA A 31 0.20 -0.57 24.94
C ALA A 31 0.48 0.23 23.65
N PHE A 32 1.71 0.68 23.44
CA PHE A 32 2.10 1.38 22.21
C PHE A 32 2.01 0.48 20.98
N ILE A 33 2.44 -0.79 21.09
CA ILE A 33 2.29 -1.78 20.01
C ILE A 33 0.81 -1.99 19.67
N GLU A 34 -0.07 -2.16 20.66
CA GLU A 34 -1.51 -2.31 20.41
C GLU A 34 -2.15 -1.06 19.79
N LEU A 35 -1.73 0.13 20.22
CA LEU A 35 -2.16 1.39 19.61
C LEU A 35 -1.74 1.47 18.13
N THR A 36 -0.50 1.09 17.83
CA THR A 36 -0.02 1.07 16.44
C THR A 36 -0.83 0.09 15.59
N LYS A 37 -1.15 -1.11 16.09
CA LYS A 37 -2.01 -2.06 15.38
C LYS A 37 -3.40 -1.51 15.10
N TYR A 38 -4.01 -0.82 16.08
CA TYR A 38 -5.32 -0.18 15.91
C TYR A 38 -5.29 0.85 14.76
N VAL A 39 -4.28 1.71 14.75
CA VAL A 39 -4.09 2.72 13.70
C VAL A 39 -3.75 2.08 12.34
N TYR A 40 -2.90 1.04 12.31
CA TYR A 40 -2.51 0.34 11.08
C TYR A 40 -3.69 -0.40 10.44
N CYS A 41 -4.58 -1.02 11.22
CA CYS A 41 -5.76 -1.70 10.70
C CYS A 41 -6.71 -0.74 9.97
N GLU A 42 -6.96 0.44 10.55
CA GLU A 42 -7.82 1.46 9.94
C GLU A 42 -7.17 2.04 8.67
N TRP A 43 -5.86 2.33 8.72
CA TRP A 43 -5.10 2.78 7.56
C TRP A 43 -5.12 1.77 6.41
N GLN A 44 -4.99 0.47 6.69
CA GLN A 44 -5.01 -0.55 5.64
C GLN A 44 -6.40 -0.67 4.99
N ALA A 45 -7.48 -0.58 5.78
CA ALA A 45 -8.84 -0.57 5.26
C ALA A 45 -9.09 0.65 4.36
N PHE A 46 -8.62 1.83 4.75
CA PHE A 46 -8.71 3.06 3.96
C PHE A 46 -7.91 2.96 2.64
N ILE A 47 -6.64 2.54 2.70
CA ILE A 47 -5.79 2.37 1.52
C ILE A 47 -6.33 1.29 0.57
N SER A 48 -6.91 0.21 1.09
CA SER A 48 -7.50 -0.84 0.26
C SER A 48 -8.66 -0.34 -0.62
N LYS A 49 -9.42 0.68 -0.17
CA LYS A 49 -10.47 1.31 -0.98
C LYS A 49 -9.89 2.06 -2.18
N PHE A 50 -8.69 2.62 -2.06
CA PHE A 50 -7.98 3.27 -3.17
C PHE A 50 -7.21 2.27 -4.05
N ALA A 51 -6.77 1.13 -3.48
CA ALA A 51 -6.06 0.08 -4.20
C ALA A 51 -6.99 -0.78 -5.10
N LYS A 52 -8.29 -0.87 -4.79
CA LYS A 52 -9.29 -1.51 -5.66
C LYS A 52 -9.65 -0.60 -6.83
N GLN A 53 -8.69 -0.39 -7.75
CA GLN A 53 -9.08 -0.02 -9.10
C GLN A 53 -9.97 -1.15 -9.65
N PRO A 54 -11.12 -0.83 -10.26
CA PRO A 54 -11.93 -1.84 -10.89
C PRO A 54 -11.08 -2.45 -12.00
N GLN A 55 -10.66 -3.70 -11.81
CA GLN A 55 -10.37 -4.58 -12.92
C GLN A 55 -11.71 -4.76 -13.64
N GLY A 56 -12.11 -3.76 -14.43
CA GLY A 56 -13.23 -3.91 -15.35
C GLY A 56 -12.90 -5.13 -16.17
N ARG A 57 -13.76 -6.16 -16.06
CA ARG A 57 -13.62 -7.45 -16.75
C ARG A 57 -13.10 -7.16 -18.14
N MET A 58 -11.84 -7.52 -18.39
CA MET A 58 -11.22 -7.33 -19.70
C MET A 58 -12.11 -8.06 -20.70
N SER A 59 -12.56 -7.38 -21.76
CA SER A 59 -13.46 -8.03 -22.70
C SER A 59 -12.75 -9.22 -23.33
N HIS A 60 -13.51 -10.17 -23.84
CA HIS A 60 -12.94 -11.33 -24.52
C HIS A 60 -11.98 -10.90 -25.64
N SER A 61 -12.30 -9.84 -26.38
CA SER A 61 -11.43 -9.31 -27.45
C SER A 61 -10.10 -8.78 -26.93
N TYR A 62 -10.02 -8.26 -25.70
CA TYR A 62 -8.74 -7.84 -25.08
C TYR A 62 -7.73 -9.00 -25.00
N ARG A 63 -8.21 -10.23 -24.78
CA ARG A 63 -7.37 -11.41 -24.58
C ARG A 63 -7.14 -12.19 -25.87
N THR A 64 -8.12 -12.25 -26.76
CA THR A 64 -8.06 -13.11 -27.95
C THR A 64 -7.57 -12.41 -29.21
N ASP A 65 -7.70 -11.09 -29.30
CA ASP A 65 -7.30 -10.34 -30.50
C ASP A 65 -5.76 -10.24 -30.59
N PRO A 66 -5.13 -10.71 -31.69
CA PRO A 66 -3.70 -10.56 -31.92
C PRO A 66 -3.24 -9.11 -31.87
N ARG A 67 -4.06 -8.18 -32.38
CA ARG A 67 -3.74 -6.74 -32.43
C ARG A 67 -3.58 -6.14 -31.04
N ASN A 68 -4.38 -6.63 -30.08
CA ASN A 68 -4.30 -6.19 -28.70
C ASN A 68 -3.01 -6.60 -28.01
N ARG A 69 -2.38 -7.71 -28.42
CA ARG A 69 -1.07 -8.10 -27.86
C ARG A 69 0.03 -7.13 -28.27
N TYR A 70 0.03 -6.69 -29.53
CA TYR A 70 0.97 -5.68 -30.01
C TYR A 70 0.77 -4.35 -29.29
N LEU A 71 -0.47 -3.84 -29.25
CA LEU A 71 -0.79 -2.59 -28.57
C LEU A 71 -0.48 -2.62 -27.05
N GLN A 72 -0.67 -3.76 -26.40
CA GLN A 72 -0.27 -3.93 -24.99
C GLN A 72 1.25 -3.84 -24.81
N GLY A 73 2.02 -4.45 -25.72
CA GLY A 73 3.48 -4.34 -25.74
C GLY A 73 3.93 -2.89 -25.93
N ASP A 74 3.38 -2.19 -26.93
CA ASP A 74 3.70 -0.80 -27.23
C ASP A 74 3.37 0.11 -26.04
N LEU A 75 2.20 -0.10 -25.42
CA LEU A 75 1.81 0.62 -24.22
C LEU A 75 2.81 0.40 -23.08
N LEU A 76 3.23 -0.84 -22.83
CA LEU A 76 4.23 -1.16 -21.81
C LEU A 76 5.57 -0.48 -22.09
N ILE A 77 6.02 -0.47 -23.34
CA ILE A 77 7.27 0.20 -23.75
C ILE A 77 7.15 1.71 -23.49
N LEU A 78 6.01 2.31 -23.83
CA LEU A 78 5.76 3.74 -23.62
C LEU A 78 5.75 4.13 -22.14
N VAL A 79 5.20 3.29 -21.27
CA VAL A 79 5.21 3.51 -19.81
C VAL A 79 6.47 2.96 -19.11
N LYS A 80 7.51 2.58 -19.85
CA LYS A 80 8.78 2.03 -19.33
C LYS A 80 8.58 0.79 -18.43
N GLY A 81 7.60 -0.05 -18.77
CA GLY A 81 7.28 -1.27 -18.03
C GLY A 81 6.38 -1.08 -16.80
N ASP A 82 5.92 0.15 -16.51
CA ASP A 82 4.99 0.40 -15.40
C ASP A 82 3.55 -0.03 -15.75
N VAL A 83 3.27 -1.31 -15.47
CA VAL A 83 1.96 -1.94 -15.66
C VAL A 83 0.86 -1.26 -14.84
N ALA A 84 1.17 -0.71 -13.66
CA ALA A 84 0.20 -0.04 -12.82
C ALA A 84 -0.25 1.29 -13.46
N THR A 85 0.70 2.05 -14.01
CA THR A 85 0.41 3.26 -14.77
C THR A 85 -0.41 2.96 -16.03
N ALA A 86 -0.04 1.93 -16.81
CA ALA A 86 -0.81 1.52 -17.99
C ALA A 86 -2.28 1.18 -17.64
N LYS A 87 -2.50 0.41 -16.58
CA LYS A 87 -3.87 0.07 -16.11
C LYS A 87 -4.65 1.30 -15.66
N ARG A 88 -4.01 2.21 -14.94
CA ARG A 88 -4.64 3.47 -14.49
C ARG A 88 -5.10 4.31 -15.67
N LEU A 89 -4.27 4.43 -16.71
CA LEU A 89 -4.59 5.19 -17.93
C LEU A 89 -5.77 4.57 -18.69
N LEU A 90 -5.76 3.24 -18.86
CA LEU A 90 -6.87 2.54 -19.50
C LEU A 90 -8.18 2.69 -18.70
N ALA A 91 -8.12 2.57 -17.38
CA ALA A 91 -9.28 2.77 -16.52
C ALA A 91 -9.81 4.21 -16.61
N GLN A 92 -8.93 5.20 -16.68
CA GLN A 92 -9.31 6.61 -16.86
C GLN A 92 -10.02 6.84 -18.20
N GLN A 93 -9.49 6.27 -19.30
CA GLN A 93 -10.12 6.41 -20.62
C GLN A 93 -11.47 5.70 -20.71
N ARG A 94 -11.61 4.52 -20.10
CA ARG A 94 -12.90 3.80 -19.99
C ARG A 94 -13.96 4.59 -19.23
N ARG A 95 -13.56 5.34 -18.19
CA ARG A 95 -14.48 6.24 -17.45
C ARG A 95 -14.91 7.45 -18.28
N LYS A 96 -14.00 8.00 -19.09
CA LYS A 96 -14.29 9.17 -19.94
C LYS A 96 -15.15 8.82 -21.15
N ASN A 97 -14.91 7.66 -21.76
CA ASN A 97 -15.54 7.26 -23.01
C ASN A 97 -16.15 5.86 -22.88
N PRO A 98 -17.26 5.68 -22.13
CA PRO A 98 -17.86 4.37 -21.96
C PRO A 98 -18.37 3.78 -23.29
N GLY A 99 -18.34 2.45 -23.41
CA GLY A 99 -18.92 1.73 -24.55
C GLY A 99 -18.02 1.59 -25.79
N LYS A 100 -16.76 2.00 -25.74
CA LYS A 100 -15.78 1.74 -26.82
C LYS A 100 -15.15 0.35 -26.70
N SER A 101 -14.57 -0.13 -27.81
CA SER A 101 -13.84 -1.40 -27.85
C SER A 101 -12.50 -1.29 -27.11
N ASP A 102 -11.96 -2.44 -26.70
CA ASP A 102 -10.69 -2.47 -25.98
C ASP A 102 -9.50 -2.00 -26.81
N ASN A 103 -9.50 -2.29 -28.11
CA ASN A 103 -8.50 -1.81 -29.06
C ASN A 103 -8.53 -0.28 -29.12
N TRP A 104 -9.72 0.32 -29.14
CA TRP A 104 -9.88 1.77 -29.15
C TRP A 104 -9.29 2.42 -27.90
N TYR A 105 -9.48 1.84 -26.71
CA TYR A 105 -8.87 2.37 -25.49
C TYR A 105 -7.35 2.25 -25.51
N LEU A 106 -6.81 1.12 -25.98
CA LEU A 106 -5.36 0.91 -26.10
C LEU A 106 -4.74 1.92 -27.07
N GLU A 107 -5.29 2.04 -28.28
CA GLU A 107 -4.87 3.03 -29.28
C GLU A 107 -4.95 4.45 -28.72
N LYS A 108 -6.03 4.79 -28.02
CA LYS A 108 -6.23 6.13 -27.49
C LYS A 108 -5.21 6.47 -26.40
N VAL A 109 -4.92 5.55 -25.49
CA VAL A 109 -3.89 5.75 -24.46
C VAL A 109 -2.50 5.89 -25.08
N ILE A 110 -2.16 5.04 -26.06
CA ILE A 110 -0.89 5.12 -26.79
C ILE A 110 -0.75 6.49 -27.46
N TYR A 111 -1.77 6.92 -28.21
CA TYR A 111 -1.79 8.22 -28.87
C TYR A 111 -1.61 9.39 -27.88
N ASP A 112 -2.31 9.35 -26.75
CA ASP A 112 -2.21 10.39 -25.72
C ASP A 112 -0.78 10.42 -25.11
N LEU A 113 -0.17 9.26 -24.85
CA LEU A 113 1.21 9.15 -24.35
C LEU A 113 2.26 9.62 -25.36
N GLU A 114 2.11 9.27 -26.63
CA GLU A 114 2.99 9.73 -27.70
C GLU A 114 2.91 11.25 -27.87
N ARG A 115 1.70 11.81 -27.79
CA ARG A 115 1.48 13.25 -27.86
C ARG A 115 2.15 13.97 -26.70
N ASP A 116 2.02 13.45 -25.48
CA ASP A 116 2.61 14.05 -24.29
C ASP A 116 4.15 13.97 -24.32
N ARG A 117 4.73 12.97 -24.99
CA ARG A 117 6.19 12.84 -25.16
C ARG A 117 6.76 13.76 -26.25
N ARG A 118 5.94 14.18 -27.22
CA ARG A 118 6.36 15.11 -28.29
C ARG A 118 6.27 16.60 -27.89
N ARG A 119 5.76 16.89 -26.70
CA ARG A 119 5.74 18.24 -26.10
C ARG A 119 6.95 18.42 -25.19
#